data_AF-A0A7W0G5C2-F1
#
_entry.id   AF-A0A7W0G5C2-F1
#
_cell.length_a   1.000
_cell.length_b   1.000
_cell.length_c   1.000
_cell.angle_alpha   90.00
_cell.angle_beta   90.00
_cell.angle_gamma   90.00
#
_symmetry.space_group_name_H-M   'P 1'
#
loop_
_entity.id
_entity.type
_entity.pdbx_description
1 polymer ?
#
loop_
_entity_poly.entity_id
_entity_poly.type
_entity_poly.pdbx_seq_one_letter_code
_entity_poly.pdbx_strand_id
1 'polypeptide(L)'
;MKYVLFGCLGIIALLFGCGVSERAVTTTPTSAPVSTPSATPPKTYEYILASLDKGYPVNEDDITVKRFRHLLDSLEKKTKNTRQQLADYTVNTKKIALEKYGKEIKLLDLMEQANKAIPPGQKMDYNEIVVMTMVLMANE
;
A
#
# COMPACT_ATOMS: atom_id res chain seq x y z
N MET A 1 43.43 12.73 -10.80
CA MET A 1 43.91 13.02 -9.43
C MET A 1 43.45 11.88 -8.53
N LYS A 2 44.38 11.35 -7.72
CA LYS A 2 44.24 10.22 -6.80
C LYS A 2 43.64 10.66 -5.45
N TYR A 3 43.36 9.66 -4.60
CA TYR A 3 43.12 9.65 -3.14
C TYR A 3 41.63 9.61 -2.72
N VAL A 4 41.17 8.81 -1.75
CA VAL A 4 41.82 7.91 -0.78
C VAL A 4 40.80 6.92 -0.21
N LEU A 5 41.29 5.72 0.09
CA LEU A 5 40.68 4.59 0.79
C LEU A 5 40.91 4.75 2.30
N PHE A 6 39.88 4.78 3.16
CA PHE A 6 39.93 4.49 4.61
C PHE A 6 38.47 4.26 5.03
N GLY A 7 38.03 3.12 5.58
CA GLY A 7 38.69 2.27 6.55
C GLY A 7 38.19 2.65 7.94
N CYS A 8 37.13 1.99 8.43
CA CYS A 8 36.84 1.93 9.86
C CYS A 8 36.10 0.62 10.18
N LEU A 9 36.89 -0.37 10.58
CA LEU A 9 36.47 -1.36 11.56
C LEU A 9 35.93 -0.64 12.81
N GLY A 10 34.88 -1.18 13.40
CA GLY A 10 34.36 -0.73 14.69
C GLY A 10 33.42 -1.74 15.30
N ILE A 11 33.98 -2.83 15.83
CA ILE A 11 33.32 -3.76 16.75
C ILE A 11 33.06 -3.00 18.06
N ILE A 12 31.80 -2.92 18.51
CA ILE A 12 31.47 -2.72 19.92
C ILE A 12 30.31 -3.64 20.28
N ALA A 13 30.66 -4.75 20.93
CA ALA A 13 29.76 -5.52 21.77
C ALA A 13 29.53 -4.72 23.06
N LEU A 14 28.27 -4.53 23.46
CA LEU A 14 27.93 -4.03 24.79
C LEU A 14 26.78 -4.86 25.36
N LEU A 15 27.20 -5.80 26.21
CA LEU A 15 26.41 -6.52 27.19
C LEU A 15 26.02 -5.55 28.32
N PHE A 16 24.73 -5.32 28.50
CA PHE A 16 24.08 -4.83 29.73
C PHE A 16 22.69 -5.46 29.70
N GLY A 17 22.11 -6.06 30.74
CA GLY A 17 22.47 -6.20 32.13
C GLY A 17 21.21 -6.75 32.79
N CYS A 18 21.35 -7.81 33.59
CA CYS A 18 20.28 -8.38 34.39
C CYS A 18 20.01 -7.44 35.59
N GLY A 19 18.74 -7.13 35.87
CA GLY A 19 18.31 -6.35 37.03
C GLY A 19 16.78 -6.26 37.06
N VAL A 20 16.09 -7.16 37.74
CA VAL A 20 15.71 -7.11 39.17
C VAL A 20 14.56 -6.12 39.44
N SER A 21 13.40 -6.73 39.71
CA SER A 21 12.38 -6.36 40.70
C SER A 21 11.63 -5.04 40.54
N GLU A 22 10.33 -5.15 40.24
CA GLU A 22 9.35 -4.16 40.71
C GLU A 22 8.10 -4.84 41.29
N ARG A 23 7.75 -4.37 42.49
CA ARG A 23 6.67 -4.85 43.35
C ARG A 23 5.31 -4.47 42.77
N ALA A 24 4.36 -5.39 42.85
CA ALA A 24 2.95 -5.10 42.69
C ALA A 24 2.48 -4.15 43.80
N VAL A 25 2.01 -2.96 43.44
CA VAL A 25 1.24 -2.07 44.31
C VAL A 25 -0.13 -1.89 43.69
N THR A 26 -1.13 -2.42 44.38
CA THR A 26 -2.55 -2.23 44.13
C THR A 26 -2.91 -0.78 44.45
N THR A 27 -3.14 0.04 43.43
CA THR A 27 -3.85 1.31 43.55
C THR A 27 -5.15 1.25 42.75
N THR A 28 -6.25 1.51 43.45
CA THR A 28 -7.62 1.58 42.97
C THR A 28 -7.76 2.69 41.92
N PRO A 29 -8.22 2.42 40.69
CA PRO A 29 -8.49 3.48 39.73
C PRO A 29 -9.83 4.15 40.04
N THR A 30 -9.76 5.40 40.49
CA THR A 30 -10.87 6.36 40.43
C THR A 30 -11.24 6.57 38.97
N SER A 31 -12.46 6.16 38.60
CA SER A 31 -13.04 6.30 37.26
C SER A 31 -13.27 7.77 36.91
N ALA A 32 -12.26 8.43 36.34
CA ALA A 32 -12.48 9.59 35.50
C ALA A 32 -13.11 9.13 34.17
N PRO A 33 -14.08 9.87 33.59
CA PRO A 33 -14.57 9.57 32.25
C PRO A 33 -13.40 9.74 31.26
N VAL A 34 -12.87 8.60 30.81
CA VAL A 34 -11.89 8.52 29.74
C VAL A 34 -12.53 9.09 28.50
N SER A 35 -12.01 10.23 28.05
CA SER A 35 -12.30 10.84 26.76
C SER A 35 -12.22 9.77 25.68
N THR A 36 -13.35 9.44 25.07
CA THR A 36 -13.45 8.56 23.92
C THR A 36 -12.49 9.09 22.84
N PRO A 37 -11.47 8.32 22.41
CA PRO A 37 -10.72 8.71 21.22
C PRO A 37 -11.73 8.76 20.07
N SER A 38 -11.89 9.95 19.49
CA SER A 38 -12.66 10.16 18.27
C SER A 38 -12.08 9.23 17.20
N ALA A 39 -12.74 8.09 17.00
CA ALA A 39 -12.30 7.05 16.10
C ALA A 39 -12.45 7.59 14.68
N THR A 40 -11.36 8.14 14.14
CA THR A 40 -11.28 8.41 12.71
C THR A 40 -11.51 7.06 12.02
N PRO A 41 -12.54 6.93 11.16
CA PRO A 41 -12.82 5.67 10.50
C PRO A 41 -11.58 5.23 9.69
N PRO A 42 -11.28 3.92 9.63
CA PRO A 42 -10.15 3.43 8.86
C PRO A 42 -10.30 3.87 7.40
N LYS A 43 -9.22 4.44 6.83
CA LYS A 43 -9.20 4.92 5.45
C LYS A 43 -9.48 3.76 4.49
N THR A 44 -10.36 3.99 3.53
CA THR A 44 -10.76 3.00 2.53
C THR A 44 -9.67 2.79 1.47
N TYR A 45 -9.62 1.62 0.83
CA TYR A 45 -8.62 1.32 -0.20
C TYR A 45 -8.73 2.27 -1.40
N GLU A 46 -9.95 2.67 -1.76
CA GLU A 46 -10.26 3.63 -2.81
C GLU A 46 -9.64 4.99 -2.53
N TYR A 47 -9.76 5.47 -1.29
CA TYR A 47 -9.17 6.71 -0.85
C TYR A 47 -7.63 6.65 -0.94
N ILE A 48 -7.05 5.53 -0.49
CA ILE A 48 -5.60 5.33 -0.49
C ILE A 48 -5.07 5.33 -1.92
N LEU A 49 -5.68 4.55 -2.82
CA LEU A 49 -5.30 4.48 -4.22
C LEU A 49 -5.44 5.85 -4.92
N ALA A 50 -6.54 6.57 -4.67
CA ALA A 50 -6.73 7.91 -5.22
C ALA A 50 -5.66 8.91 -4.75
N SER A 51 -5.29 8.86 -3.47
CA SER A 51 -4.25 9.72 -2.92
C SER A 51 -2.87 9.39 -3.49
N LEU A 52 -2.57 8.10 -3.65
CA LEU A 52 -1.32 7.63 -4.27
C LEU A 52 -1.23 7.96 -5.77
N ASP A 53 -2.37 7.94 -6.48
CA ASP A 53 -2.43 8.27 -7.89
C ASP A 53 -2.22 9.77 -8.13
N LYS A 54 -2.80 10.64 -7.29
CA LYS A 54 -2.61 12.10 -7.38
C LYS A 54 -1.31 12.60 -6.75
N GLY A 55 -0.67 11.81 -5.88
CA GLY A 55 0.54 12.18 -5.15
C GLY A 55 0.28 13.07 -3.92
N TYR A 56 -0.98 13.26 -3.53
CA TYR A 56 -1.38 14.01 -2.33
C TYR A 56 -2.72 13.48 -1.77
N PRO A 57 -3.02 13.69 -0.48
CA PRO A 57 -4.30 13.29 0.10
C PRO A 57 -5.48 13.97 -0.60
N VAL A 58 -6.48 13.18 -1.01
CA VAL A 58 -7.70 13.70 -1.66
C VAL A 58 -8.87 13.83 -0.68
N ASN A 59 -9.98 14.42 -1.12
CA ASN A 59 -11.25 14.37 -0.39
C ASN A 59 -11.90 12.98 -0.59
N GLU A 60 -12.60 12.45 0.42
CA GLU A 60 -13.32 11.17 0.31
C GLU A 60 -14.43 11.18 -0.76
N ASP A 61 -14.99 12.36 -1.07
CA ASP A 61 -16.02 12.54 -2.10
C ASP A 61 -15.47 12.79 -3.52
N ASP A 62 -14.14 12.83 -3.66
CA ASP A 62 -13.45 13.07 -4.92
C ASP A 62 -13.86 12.04 -5.99
N ILE A 63 -14.02 12.51 -7.23
CA ILE A 63 -14.44 11.67 -8.36
C ILE A 63 -13.46 10.50 -8.59
N THR A 64 -12.17 10.70 -8.31
CA THR A 64 -11.14 9.66 -8.41
C THR A 64 -11.38 8.55 -7.39
N VAL A 65 -11.79 8.87 -6.15
CA VAL A 65 -12.15 7.87 -5.12
C VAL A 65 -13.33 7.02 -5.59
N LYS A 66 -14.38 7.67 -6.13
CA LYS A 66 -15.54 6.96 -6.69
C LYS A 66 -15.15 6.07 -7.86
N ARG A 67 -14.21 6.51 -8.71
CA ARG A 67 -13.71 5.71 -9.84
C ARG A 67 -12.96 4.46 -9.36
N PHE A 68 -12.05 4.60 -8.40
CA PHE A 68 -11.38 3.44 -7.79
C PHE A 68 -12.37 2.48 -7.11
N ARG A 69 -13.42 3.00 -6.47
CA ARG A 69 -14.50 2.16 -5.90
C ARG A 69 -15.13 1.27 -6.94
N HIS A 70 -15.56 1.86 -8.05
CA HIS A 70 -16.17 1.12 -9.16
C HIS A 70 -15.22 0.09 -9.78
N LEU A 71 -13.94 0.42 -9.92
CA LEU A 71 -12.94 -0.50 -10.45
C LEU A 71 -12.70 -1.68 -9.51
N LEU A 72 -12.54 -1.43 -8.21
CA LEU A 72 -12.37 -2.49 -7.22
C LEU A 72 -13.60 -3.42 -7.17
N ASP A 73 -14.82 -2.86 -7.16
CA ASP A 73 -16.04 -3.67 -7.20
C ASP A 73 -16.15 -4.51 -8.48
N SER A 74 -15.76 -3.96 -9.63
CA SER A 74 -15.77 -4.68 -10.91
C SER A 74 -14.74 -5.81 -10.93
N LEU A 75 -13.51 -5.52 -10.50
CA LEU A 75 -12.40 -6.47 -10.49
C LEU A 75 -12.62 -7.58 -9.46
N GLU A 76 -13.16 -7.30 -8.29
CA GLU A 76 -13.50 -8.31 -7.27
C GLU A 76 -14.54 -9.31 -7.81
N LYS A 77 -15.48 -8.85 -8.64
CA LYS A 77 -16.44 -9.71 -9.34
C LYS A 77 -15.79 -10.55 -10.45
N LYS A 78 -14.78 -10.02 -11.13
CA LYS A 78 -14.08 -10.66 -12.27
C LYS A 78 -12.84 -11.47 -11.89
N THR A 79 -12.42 -11.44 -10.64
CA THR A 79 -11.17 -12.09 -10.20
C THR A 79 -11.42 -12.97 -8.99
N LYS A 80 -10.40 -13.75 -8.63
CA LYS A 80 -10.37 -14.52 -7.38
C LYS A 80 -9.75 -13.73 -6.22
N ASN A 81 -9.39 -12.47 -6.44
CA ASN A 81 -8.60 -11.66 -5.53
C ASN A 81 -9.50 -10.76 -4.67
N THR A 82 -9.11 -10.54 -3.42
CA THR A 82 -9.80 -9.62 -2.52
C THR A 82 -9.50 -8.18 -2.89
N ARG A 83 -10.38 -7.26 -2.48
CA ARG A 83 -10.17 -5.82 -2.61
C ARG A 83 -8.79 -5.33 -2.16
N GLN A 84 -8.29 -5.85 -1.03
CA GLN A 84 -6.94 -5.55 -0.55
C GLN A 84 -5.87 -6.02 -1.54
N GLN A 85 -5.95 -7.28 -1.99
CA GLN A 85 -5.00 -7.83 -2.95
C GLN A 85 -4.98 -7.04 -4.26
N LEU A 86 -6.15 -6.60 -4.75
CA LEU A 86 -6.25 -5.76 -5.94
C LEU A 86 -5.48 -4.44 -5.76
N ALA A 87 -5.63 -3.78 -4.61
CA ALA A 87 -4.90 -2.56 -4.29
C ALA A 87 -3.38 -2.81 -4.21
N ASP A 88 -2.97 -3.83 -3.45
CA ASP A 88 -1.56 -4.18 -3.23
C ASP A 88 -0.85 -4.53 -4.55
N TYR A 89 -1.47 -5.36 -5.40
CA TYR A 89 -0.91 -5.72 -6.71
C TYR A 89 -0.83 -4.53 -7.66
N THR A 90 -1.78 -3.60 -7.61
CA THR A 90 -1.74 -2.40 -8.47
C THR A 90 -0.57 -1.50 -8.08
N VAL A 91 -0.40 -1.22 -6.78
CA VAL A 91 0.70 -0.38 -6.28
C VAL A 91 2.06 -1.02 -6.54
N ASN A 92 2.19 -2.33 -6.26
CA ASN A 92 3.42 -3.07 -6.53
C ASN A 92 3.76 -3.10 -8.02
N THR A 93 2.76 -3.26 -8.89
CA THR A 93 2.97 -3.25 -10.33
C THR A 93 3.44 -1.88 -10.85
N LYS A 94 2.88 -0.78 -10.35
CA LYS A 94 3.39 0.58 -10.64
C LYS A 94 4.86 0.74 -10.22
N LYS A 95 5.21 0.24 -9.03
CA LYS A 95 6.60 0.26 -8.55
C LYS A 95 7.52 -0.52 -9.50
N ILE A 96 7.12 -1.71 -9.93
CA ILE A 96 7.88 -2.53 -10.89
C ILE A 96 8.04 -1.81 -12.24
N ALA A 97 6.99 -1.15 -12.74
CA ALA A 97 7.04 -0.37 -13.97
C ALA A 97 8.12 0.72 -13.91
N LEU A 98 8.16 1.46 -12.79
CA LEU A 98 9.14 2.50 -12.56
C LEU A 98 10.55 1.94 -12.42
N GLU A 99 10.75 0.94 -11.56
CA GLU A 99 12.08 0.41 -11.23
C GLU A 99 12.72 -0.38 -12.37
N LYS A 100 11.93 -1.17 -13.13
CA LYS A 100 12.48 -2.05 -14.18
C LYS A 100 12.44 -1.42 -15.56
N TYR A 101 11.46 -0.58 -15.84
CA TYR A 101 11.24 -0.02 -17.18
C TYR A 101 11.45 1.50 -17.22
N GLY A 102 11.66 2.16 -16.08
CA GLY A 102 11.76 3.63 -16.02
C GLY A 102 10.48 4.34 -16.43
N LYS A 103 9.33 3.64 -16.35
CA LYS A 103 8.03 4.16 -16.81
C LYS A 103 7.14 4.48 -15.62
N GLU A 104 6.76 5.74 -15.51
CA GLU A 104 5.76 6.18 -14.54
C GLU A 104 4.37 5.95 -15.12
N ILE A 105 3.60 5.08 -14.46
CA ILE A 105 2.21 4.77 -14.83
C ILE A 105 1.25 5.27 -13.75
N LYS A 106 0.09 5.78 -14.17
CA LYS A 106 -1.01 6.09 -13.25
C LYS A 106 -1.66 4.79 -12.79
N LEU A 107 -1.95 4.70 -11.50
CA LEU A 107 -2.66 3.57 -10.90
C LEU A 107 -4.04 3.43 -11.52
N LEU A 108 -4.71 4.56 -11.79
CA LEU A 108 -6.04 4.58 -12.37
C LEU A 108 -6.05 3.97 -13.77
N ASP A 109 -5.14 4.41 -14.64
CA ASP A 109 -5.02 3.90 -16.01
C ASP A 109 -4.68 2.40 -16.02
N LEU A 110 -3.77 1.97 -15.13
CA LEU A 110 -3.41 0.57 -14.97
C LEU A 110 -4.62 -0.31 -14.60
N MET A 111 -5.42 0.11 -13.60
CA MET A 111 -6.61 -0.63 -13.18
C MET A 111 -7.72 -0.62 -14.25
N GLU A 112 -7.88 0.48 -15.00
CA GLU A 112 -8.85 0.58 -16.09
C GLU A 112 -8.51 -0.37 -17.22
N GLN A 113 -7.25 -0.40 -17.64
CA GLN A 113 -6.79 -1.32 -18.66
C GLN A 113 -6.87 -2.78 -18.22
N ALA A 114 -6.48 -3.09 -16.97
CA ALA A 114 -6.63 -4.43 -16.42
C ALA A 114 -8.12 -4.86 -16.37
N ASN A 115 -9.02 -3.98 -15.92
CA ASN A 115 -10.46 -4.29 -15.89
C ASN A 115 -11.06 -4.49 -17.29
N LYS A 116 -10.54 -3.79 -18.31
CA LYS A 116 -10.92 -3.97 -19.72
C LYS A 116 -10.42 -5.29 -20.29
N ALA A 117 -9.22 -5.72 -19.89
CA ALA A 117 -8.61 -6.97 -20.35
C ALA A 117 -9.30 -8.22 -19.80
N ILE A 118 -9.97 -8.14 -18.65
CA ILE A 118 -10.64 -9.28 -18.02
C ILE A 118 -12.09 -9.42 -18.52
N PRO A 119 -12.44 -10.50 -19.24
CA PRO A 119 -13.80 -10.75 -19.67
C PRO A 119 -14.72 -11.06 -18.47
N PRO A 120 -16.02 -10.72 -18.56
CA PRO A 120 -16.96 -11.06 -17.50
C PRO A 120 -17.12 -12.58 -17.36
N GLY A 121 -17.39 -13.05 -16.14
CA GLY A 121 -17.70 -14.46 -15.85
C GLY A 121 -16.49 -15.39 -15.72
N GLN A 122 -15.28 -14.91 -16.02
CA GLN A 122 -14.04 -15.64 -15.73
C GLN A 122 -13.50 -15.19 -14.37
N LYS A 123 -12.92 -16.11 -13.59
CA LYS A 123 -12.29 -15.83 -12.28
C LYS A 123 -10.78 -15.86 -12.42
N MET A 124 -10.23 -14.86 -13.10
CA MET A 124 -8.80 -14.75 -13.38
C MET A 124 -8.00 -14.29 -12.16
N ASP A 125 -6.69 -14.55 -12.17
CA ASP A 125 -5.76 -13.96 -11.21
C ASP A 125 -5.41 -12.53 -11.64
N TYR A 126 -5.79 -11.55 -10.83
CA TYR A 126 -5.52 -10.16 -11.11
C TYR A 126 -4.03 -9.87 -11.28
N ASN A 127 -3.16 -10.56 -10.52
CA ASN A 127 -1.72 -10.32 -10.57
C ASN A 127 -1.13 -10.62 -11.96
N GLU A 128 -1.58 -11.70 -12.60
CA GLU A 128 -1.13 -12.06 -13.95
C GLU A 128 -1.56 -10.99 -14.97
N ILE A 129 -2.82 -10.54 -14.87
CA ILE A 129 -3.40 -9.58 -15.81
C ILE A 129 -2.79 -8.18 -15.64
N VAL A 130 -2.62 -7.71 -14.40
CA VAL A 130 -2.09 -6.36 -14.15
C VAL A 130 -0.62 -6.27 -14.55
N VAL A 131 0.17 -7.34 -14.36
CA VAL A 131 1.57 -7.40 -14.83
C VAL A 131 1.63 -7.41 -16.36
N MET A 132 0.79 -8.20 -17.03
CA MET A 132 0.70 -8.17 -18.50
C MET A 132 0.33 -6.78 -19.02
N THR A 133 -0.66 -6.14 -18.39
CA THR A 133 -1.11 -4.79 -18.72
C THR A 133 0.03 -3.78 -18.55
N MET A 134 0.79 -3.87 -17.46
CA MET A 134 1.95 -3.01 -17.22
C MET A 134 3.02 -3.17 -18.30
N VAL A 135 3.34 -4.40 -18.73
CA VAL A 135 4.32 -4.64 -19.79
C VAL A 135 3.87 -4.01 -21.12
N LEU A 136 2.57 -4.08 -21.44
CA LEU A 136 2.04 -3.43 -22.64
C LEU A 136 2.20 -1.91 -22.55
N MET A 137 1.78 -1.31 -21.43
CA MET A 137 1.90 0.15 -21.20
C MET A 137 3.35 0.64 -21.16
N ALA A 138 4.30 -0.19 -20.74
CA ALA A 138 5.71 0.19 -20.65
C ALA A 138 6.42 0.21 -22.02
N ASN A 139 5.89 -0.49 -23.01
CA ASN A 139 6.47 -0.62 -24.35
C ASN A 139 5.88 0.36 -25.39
N GLU A 140 4.85 1.12 -25.01
CA GLU A 140 4.35 2.28 -25.76
C GLU A 140 5.24 3.52 -25.51
#